data_AF-A0A8T0EEK7-F1
#
_entry.id   AF-A0A8T0EEK7-F1
#
_cell.length_a   1.000
_cell.length_b   1.000
_cell.length_c   1.000
_cell.angle_alpha   90.00
_cell.angle_beta   90.00
_cell.angle_gamma   90.00
#
_symmetry.space_group_name_H-M   'P 1'
#
loop_
_entity.id
_entity.type
_entity.pdbx_description
1 polymer ?
#
loop_
_entity_poly.entity_id
_entity_poly.type
_entity_poly.pdbx_seq_one_letter_code
_entity_poly.pdbx_strand_id
1 'polypeptide(L)'
;MQKISQKETVQETIQPRMDITKVDSRFNPKENEIGLYLTIFEHQLKFLSIPESEWIPYLISSLPTEIVQLIAREDKKDSQDYRKVKEMLLKRYRLTADRFRQLFSQHKKSSNTTWRDFCFEIASYFEG
;
A
#
# COMPACT_ATOMS: atom_id res chain seq x y z
N MET A 1 -53.15 12.75 28.83
CA MET A 1 -51.85 13.44 28.75
C MET A 1 -50.77 12.39 28.58
N GLN A 2 -49.97 12.54 27.54
CA GLN A 2 -49.06 11.54 26.98
C GLN A 2 -47.62 12.02 27.17
N LYS A 3 -46.73 11.17 27.70
CA LYS A 3 -45.28 11.29 27.47
C LYS A 3 -44.70 9.88 27.34
N ILE A 4 -44.39 9.53 26.09
CA ILE A 4 -43.73 8.30 25.68
C ILE A 4 -42.22 8.57 25.77
N SER A 5 -41.52 7.76 26.56
CA SER A 5 -40.06 7.77 26.66
C SER A 5 -39.46 7.18 25.39
N GLN A 6 -38.64 7.98 24.72
CA GLN A 6 -38.01 7.67 23.45
C GLN A 6 -36.95 6.57 23.66
N LYS A 7 -37.07 5.45 22.92
CA LYS A 7 -35.97 4.51 22.72
C LYS A 7 -35.14 5.03 21.55
N GLU A 8 -33.98 5.60 21.86
CA GLU A 8 -32.98 5.94 20.84
C GLU A 8 -32.45 4.65 20.23
N THR A 9 -32.72 4.48 18.93
CA THR A 9 -32.24 3.37 18.13
C THR A 9 -30.89 3.79 17.58
N VAL A 10 -29.81 3.26 18.15
CA VAL A 10 -28.46 3.43 17.61
C VAL A 10 -28.44 2.73 16.26
N GLN A 11 -28.41 3.52 15.18
CA GLN A 11 -28.18 3.03 13.84
C GLN A 11 -26.72 2.56 13.77
N GLU A 12 -26.51 1.25 13.95
CA GLU A 12 -25.30 0.59 13.48
C GLU A 12 -25.25 0.75 11.97
N THR A 13 -24.52 1.76 11.50
CA THR A 13 -24.05 1.83 10.12
C THR A 13 -23.21 0.59 9.86
N ILE A 14 -23.76 -0.34 9.10
CA ILE A 14 -23.05 -1.51 8.58
C ILE A 14 -22.00 -0.99 7.60
N GLN A 15 -20.86 -0.55 8.13
CA GLN A 15 -19.68 -0.35 7.33
C GLN A 15 -19.24 -1.73 6.84
N PRO A 16 -19.00 -1.93 5.53
CA PRO A 16 -18.32 -3.12 5.07
C PRO A 16 -16.91 -3.05 5.64
N ARG A 17 -16.69 -3.70 6.80
CA ARG A 17 -15.36 -3.92 7.35
C ARG A 17 -14.62 -4.80 6.35
N MET A 18 -13.81 -4.18 5.49
CA MET A 18 -12.86 -4.93 4.69
C MET A 18 -11.92 -5.60 5.68
N ASP A 19 -12.00 -6.92 5.73
CA ASP A 19 -11.14 -7.73 6.55
C ASP A 19 -9.73 -7.65 5.94
N ILE A 20 -8.82 -6.94 6.61
CA ILE A 20 -7.43 -6.73 6.14
C ILE A 20 -6.77 -8.07 5.81
N THR A 21 -7.17 -9.13 6.51
CA THR A 21 -6.72 -10.51 6.31
C THR A 21 -7.12 -11.12 4.96
N LYS A 22 -8.14 -10.57 4.28
CA LYS A 22 -8.62 -11.02 2.96
C LYS A 22 -8.00 -10.27 1.79
N VAL A 23 -7.31 -9.16 2.05
CA VAL A 23 -6.53 -8.47 1.03
C VAL A 23 -5.13 -9.09 1.02
N ASP A 24 -4.96 -10.21 0.30
CA ASP A 24 -3.65 -10.83 0.05
C ASP A 24 -2.81 -9.88 -0.82
N SER A 25 -2.25 -8.86 -0.16
CA SER A 25 -1.41 -7.82 -0.73
C SER A 25 -0.05 -7.91 -0.05
N ARG A 26 0.52 -9.11 -0.05
CA ARG A 26 1.93 -9.29 0.29
C ARG A 26 2.78 -8.61 -0.78
N PHE A 27 3.71 -7.78 -0.34
CA PHE A 27 4.60 -7.08 -1.27
C PHE A 27 5.55 -8.06 -1.93
N ASN A 28 5.55 -8.13 -3.27
CA ASN A 28 6.51 -8.85 -4.06
C ASN A 28 7.48 -7.87 -4.75
N PRO A 29 8.75 -7.75 -4.33
CA PRO A 29 9.70 -6.83 -4.92
C PRO A 29 10.09 -7.14 -6.38
N LYS A 30 9.68 -8.29 -6.93
CA LYS A 30 9.89 -8.63 -8.35
C LYS A 30 8.78 -8.10 -9.26
N GLU A 31 7.58 -7.94 -8.73
CA GLU A 31 6.36 -7.67 -9.51
C GLU A 31 5.68 -6.36 -9.11
N ASN A 32 5.86 -5.90 -7.86
CA ASN A 32 5.21 -4.72 -7.34
C ASN A 32 6.17 -3.53 -7.30
N GLU A 33 5.63 -2.37 -7.67
CA GLU A 33 6.26 -1.08 -7.44
C GLU A 33 5.96 -0.64 -5.99
N ILE A 34 7.00 -0.19 -5.27
CA ILE A 34 6.91 0.06 -3.82
C ILE A 34 6.04 1.28 -3.49
N GLY A 35 6.04 2.30 -4.36
CA GLY A 35 5.29 3.54 -4.16
C GLY A 35 3.80 3.31 -4.25
N LEU A 36 3.36 2.60 -5.29
CA LEU A 36 1.98 2.18 -5.51
C LEU A 36 1.52 1.24 -4.39
N TYR A 37 2.37 0.28 -4.01
CA TYR A 37 2.10 -0.61 -2.88
C TYR A 37 1.80 0.18 -1.60
N LEU A 38 2.69 1.11 -1.22
CA LEU A 38 2.52 1.93 -0.03
C LEU A 38 1.29 2.84 -0.13
N THR A 39 1.00 3.39 -1.30
CA THR A 39 -0.20 4.23 -1.52
C THR A 39 -1.50 3.46 -1.31
N ILE A 40 -1.59 2.23 -1.83
CA ILE A 40 -2.74 1.35 -1.62
C ILE A 40 -2.87 0.98 -0.14
N PHE A 41 -1.76 0.61 0.49
CA PHE A 41 -1.69 0.29 1.92
C PHE A 41 -2.19 1.45 2.80
N GLU A 42 -1.74 2.67 2.54
CA GLU A 42 -2.18 3.87 3.26
C GLU A 42 -3.68 4.12 3.08
N HIS A 43 -4.20 3.99 1.86
CA HIS A 43 -5.63 4.15 1.61
C HIS A 43 -6.46 3.12 2.37
N GLN A 44 -6.00 1.86 2.48
CA GLN A 44 -6.69 0.82 3.23
C GLN A 44 -6.74 1.14 4.72
N LEU A 45 -5.62 1.52 5.33
CA LEU A 45 -5.59 1.84 6.76
C LEU A 45 -6.36 3.12 7.08
N LYS A 46 -6.31 4.13 6.20
CA LYS A 46 -7.15 5.35 6.31
C LYS A 46 -8.63 5.02 6.19
N PHE A 47 -9.01 4.16 5.25
CA PHE A 47 -10.40 3.70 5.08
C PHE A 47 -10.91 3.00 6.34
N LEU A 48 -10.04 2.23 7.01
CA LEU A 48 -10.33 1.57 8.28
C LEU A 48 -10.15 2.47 9.51
N SER A 49 -9.83 3.74 9.32
CA SER A 49 -9.60 4.72 10.40
C SER A 49 -8.52 4.30 11.41
N ILE A 50 -7.51 3.54 10.96
CA ILE A 50 -6.41 3.10 11.80
C ILE A 50 -5.41 4.26 11.96
N PRO A 51 -5.01 4.63 13.19
CA PRO A 51 -4.06 5.73 13.41
C PRO A 51 -2.67 5.37 12.89
N GLU A 52 -1.95 6.36 12.35
CA GLU A 52 -0.62 6.17 11.74
C GLU A 52 0.41 5.52 12.69
N SER A 53 0.27 5.77 13.99
CA SER A 53 1.08 5.15 15.05
C SER A 53 0.97 3.62 15.10
N GLU A 54 -0.09 3.05 14.53
CA GLU A 54 -0.34 1.61 14.50
C GLU A 54 -0.04 0.98 13.14
N TRP A 55 0.44 1.73 12.14
CA TRP A 55 0.61 1.20 10.79
C TRP A 55 1.78 0.21 10.66
N ILE A 56 2.84 0.37 11.46
CA ILE A 56 4.08 -0.44 11.37
C ILE A 56 3.81 -1.95 11.52
N PRO A 57 3.07 -2.43 12.54
CA PRO A 57 2.73 -3.86 12.65
C PRO A 57 2.01 -4.42 11.41
N TYR A 58 1.09 -3.67 10.81
CA TYR A 58 0.41 -4.09 9.58
C TYR A 58 1.35 -4.12 8.38
N LEU A 59 2.27 -3.14 8.30
CA LEU A 59 3.27 -3.12 7.24
C LEU A 59 4.25 -4.29 7.38
N ILE A 60 4.70 -4.62 8.60
CA ILE A 60 5.62 -5.73 8.82
C ILE A 60 5.00 -7.08 8.42
N SER A 61 3.71 -7.29 8.68
CA SER A 61 3.03 -8.55 8.35
C SER A 61 2.82 -8.74 6.84
N SER A 62 2.88 -7.66 6.06
CA SER A 62 2.66 -7.68 4.61
C SER A 62 3.95 -7.64 3.78
N LEU A 63 5.11 -7.46 4.42
CA LEU A 63 6.42 -7.39 3.76
C LEU A 63 7.17 -8.74 3.80
N PRO A 64 8.01 -9.03 2.78
CA PRO A 64 8.98 -10.12 2.82
C PRO A 64 9.96 -10.01 3.99
N THR A 65 10.41 -11.16 4.49
CA THR A 65 11.32 -11.28 5.63
C THR A 65 12.58 -10.43 5.47
N GLU A 66 13.16 -10.36 4.26
CA GLU A 66 14.39 -9.60 4.02
C GLU A 66 14.20 -8.09 4.26
N ILE A 67 13.00 -7.57 4.01
CA ILE A 67 12.67 -6.17 4.24
C ILE A 67 12.39 -5.92 5.71
N VAL A 68 11.68 -6.84 6.38
CA VAL A 68 11.42 -6.77 7.82
C VAL A 68 12.74 -6.73 8.59
N GLN A 69 13.72 -7.54 8.20
CA GLN A 69 15.07 -7.51 8.78
C GLN A 69 15.79 -6.18 8.56
N LEU A 70 15.49 -5.46 7.47
CA LEU A 70 16.07 -4.15 7.19
C LEU A 70 15.49 -3.10 8.16
N ILE A 71 14.18 -3.12 8.37
CA ILE A 71 13.50 -2.26 9.36
C ILE A 71 14.02 -2.54 10.77
N ALA A 72 14.23 -3.80 11.13
CA ALA A 72 14.71 -4.20 12.45
C ALA A 72 16.16 -3.77 12.77
N ARG A 73 16.94 -3.33 11.77
CA ARG A 73 18.30 -2.80 11.95
C ARG A 73 18.33 -1.32 12.30
N GLU A 74 17.26 -0.60 11.98
CA GLU A 74 17.11 0.80 12.39
C GLU A 74 16.89 0.89 13.90
N ASP A 75 17.15 2.06 14.47
CA ASP A 75 16.90 2.25 15.90
C ASP A 75 15.40 2.12 16.23
N LYS A 76 15.08 1.91 17.52
CA LYS A 76 13.70 1.68 17.95
C LYS A 76 12.77 2.86 17.60
N LYS A 77 13.28 4.09 17.59
CA LYS A 77 12.46 5.26 17.28
C LYS A 77 12.15 5.29 15.78
N ASP A 78 13.16 5.10 14.94
CA ASP A 78 13.02 5.18 13.49
C ASP A 78 12.29 3.97 12.90
N SER A 79 12.47 2.77 13.47
CA SER A 79 11.73 1.55 13.06
C SER A 79 10.24 1.56 13.44
N GLN A 80 9.82 2.45 14.34
CA GLN A 80 8.42 2.63 14.75
C GLN A 80 7.78 3.86 14.09
N ASP A 81 8.57 4.73 13.44
CA ASP A 81 8.08 5.89 12.69
C ASP A 81 7.76 5.46 11.25
N TYR A 82 6.47 5.44 10.90
CA TYR A 82 6.01 5.08 9.55
C TYR A 82 6.66 5.93 8.47
N ARG A 83 6.82 7.24 8.69
CA ARG A 83 7.42 8.13 7.70
C ARG A 83 8.89 7.77 7.45
N LYS A 84 9.64 7.43 8.50
CA LYS A 84 11.03 6.98 8.38
C LYS A 84 11.14 5.66 7.63
N VAL A 85 10.30 4.69 7.98
CA VAL A 85 10.26 3.39 7.29
C VAL A 85 9.86 3.57 5.83
N LYS A 86 8.86 4.41 5.53
CA LYS A 86 8.44 4.75 4.16
C LYS A 86 9.59 5.36 3.35
N GLU A 87 10.28 6.37 3.88
CA GLU A 87 11.44 6.99 3.22
C GLU A 87 12.55 5.97 2.93
N MET A 88 12.83 5.09 3.89
CA MET A 88 13.83 4.03 3.76
C MET A 88 13.46 3.04 2.65
N LEU A 89 12.22 2.55 2.64
CA LEU A 89 11.70 1.65 1.61
C LEU A 89 11.76 2.32 0.23
N LEU A 90 11.24 3.54 0.12
CA LEU A 90 11.30 4.31 -1.12
C LEU A 90 12.74 4.53 -1.59
N LYS A 91 13.71 4.79 -0.71
CA LYS A 91 15.12 4.93 -1.10
C LYS A 91 15.72 3.59 -1.57
N ARG A 92 15.43 2.51 -0.84
CA ARG A 92 15.93 1.16 -1.15
C ARG A 92 15.42 0.64 -2.50
N TYR A 93 14.18 1.00 -2.83
CA TYR A 93 13.48 0.60 -4.04
C TYR A 93 13.40 1.72 -5.11
N ARG A 94 13.79 2.97 -4.86
CA ARG A 94 14.04 3.99 -5.93
C ARG A 94 15.23 3.60 -6.80
N LEU A 95 16.22 2.93 -6.22
CA LEU A 95 17.24 2.21 -7.02
C LEU A 95 16.61 1.09 -7.87
N THR A 96 15.42 0.62 -7.51
CA THR A 96 14.59 -0.31 -8.31
C THR A 96 13.66 0.43 -9.27
N ALA A 97 13.32 1.71 -9.07
CA ALA A 97 12.69 2.55 -10.10
C ALA A 97 13.63 2.79 -11.29
N ASP A 98 14.95 2.86 -11.06
CA ASP A 98 15.93 2.75 -12.14
C ASP A 98 15.89 1.36 -12.81
N ARG A 99 15.56 0.30 -12.07
CA ARG A 99 15.29 -1.03 -12.63
C ARG A 99 13.99 -1.06 -13.45
N PHE A 100 12.97 -0.31 -13.06
CA PHE A 100 11.77 -0.05 -13.88
C PHE A 100 12.13 0.76 -15.13
N ARG A 101 13.01 1.77 -15.05
CA ARG A 101 13.54 2.46 -16.25
C ARG A 101 14.30 1.50 -17.15
N GLN A 102 15.06 0.55 -16.60
CA GLN A 102 15.72 -0.51 -17.36
C GLN A 102 14.71 -1.49 -17.98
N LEU A 103 13.71 -1.96 -17.23
CA LEU A 103 12.62 -2.81 -17.72
C LEU A 103 11.82 -2.10 -18.82
N PHE A 104 11.46 -0.84 -18.60
CA PHE A 104 10.80 0.03 -19.57
C PHE A 104 11.64 0.20 -20.84
N SER A 105 12.95 0.41 -20.71
CA SER A 105 13.87 0.48 -21.85
C SER A 105 13.93 -0.84 -22.64
N GLN A 106 13.62 -1.97 -22.00
CA GLN A 106 13.54 -3.29 -22.62
C GLN A 106 12.11 -3.65 -23.05
N HIS A 107 11.09 -2.92 -22.58
CA HIS A 107 9.68 -3.20 -22.81
C HIS A 107 9.34 -2.82 -24.24
N LYS A 108 8.88 -3.80 -25.03
CA LYS A 108 8.46 -3.62 -26.41
C LYS A 108 6.99 -3.98 -26.54
N LYS A 109 6.26 -3.23 -27.38
CA LYS A 109 4.90 -3.57 -27.78
C LYS A 109 4.85 -5.01 -28.28
N SER A 110 4.03 -5.85 -27.65
CA SER A 110 3.76 -7.20 -28.15
C SER A 110 3.03 -7.15 -29.49
N SER A 111 3.15 -8.19 -30.33
CA SER A 111 2.39 -8.29 -31.58
C SER A 111 0.88 -8.26 -31.35
N ASN A 112 0.43 -8.64 -30.16
CA ASN A 112 -0.97 -8.87 -29.83
C ASN A 112 -1.67 -7.66 -29.17
N THR A 113 -0.94 -6.58 -28.84
CA THR A 113 -1.50 -5.36 -28.24
C THR A 113 -1.52 -4.20 -29.24
N THR A 114 -2.53 -3.33 -29.16
CA THR A 114 -2.53 -2.11 -29.97
C THR A 114 -1.54 -1.09 -29.39
N TRP A 115 -1.09 -0.14 -30.22
CA TRP A 115 -0.26 0.98 -29.73
C TRP A 115 -0.99 1.80 -28.67
N ARG A 116 -2.32 1.88 -28.74
CA ARG A 116 -3.14 2.60 -27.77
C ARG A 116 -3.11 1.91 -26.40
N ASP A 117 -3.28 0.59 -26.37
CA ASP A 117 -3.24 -0.19 -25.12
C ASP A 117 -1.84 -0.11 -24.49
N PHE A 118 -0.80 -0.21 -25.32
CA PHE A 118 0.57 -0.06 -24.86
C PHE A 118 0.85 1.33 -24.29
N CYS A 119 0.44 2.41 -24.96
CA CYS A 119 0.59 3.76 -24.44
C CYS A 119 -0.17 3.97 -23.12
N PHE A 120 -1.35 3.37 -22.98
CA PHE A 120 -2.15 3.46 -21.76
C PHE A 120 -1.47 2.71 -20.60
N GLU A 121 -0.98 1.49 -20.85
CA GLU A 121 -0.19 0.71 -19.91
C GLU A 121 1.04 1.48 -19.45
N ILE A 122 1.80 2.07 -20.39
CA ILE A 122 2.98 2.88 -20.06
C ILE A 122 2.61 4.12 -19.24
N ALA A 123 1.56 4.85 -19.60
CA ALA A 123 1.13 6.04 -18.89
C ALA A 123 0.73 5.73 -17.44
N SER A 124 0.11 4.57 -17.21
CA SER A 124 -0.29 4.12 -15.87
C SER A 124 0.89 3.97 -14.89
N TYR A 125 2.12 3.78 -15.38
CA TYR A 125 3.31 3.67 -14.53
C TYR A 125 3.82 5.03 -14.00
N PHE A 126 3.39 6.15 -14.59
CA PHE A 126 3.88 7.50 -14.23
C PHE A 126 2.83 8.35 -13.51
N GLU A 127 1.59 7.87 -13.41
CA GLU A 127 0.47 8.56 -12.74
C GLU A 127 0.23 8.06 -11.30
N GLY A 128 1.14 7.24 -10.76
CA GLY A 128 1.10 6.68 -9.40
C GLY A 128 1.95 7.44 -8.38
#